data_AF-X1G707-F1
#
_entry.id   AF-X1G707-F1
#
_cell.length_a   1.000
_cell.length_b   1.000
_cell.length_c   1.000
_cell.angle_alpha   90.00
_cell.angle_beta   90.00
_cell.angle_gamma   90.00
#
_symmetry.space_group_name_H-M   'P 1'
#
loop_
_entity.id
_entity.type
_entity.pdbx_description
1 polymer ?
#
loop_
_entity_poly.entity_id
_entity_poly.type
_entity_poly.pdbx_seq_one_letter_code
_entity_poly.pdbx_strand_id
1 'polypeptide(L)'
;MVRSSHQRRDKYEAKIDGRIIGQKYEDTKKLAATKQGPVFKRQVEIEEKVKVICEGVSSILLHYYIDYANEFNKWKRYDEREIIFTKWKSRGLNRDLLGEIGLKLFGWRSPYLFPWYYLDESYPVIGQDNLPMGIFWDGVNWWMVGRQFDKVYKYTAGWGWTGISFPVGGQDWTPHGIFWDGVNWWMVGIQNTCVYKYTAGWGWTGISFPVGGQDNTPTGIFWDGVNWWMCGRQTDTVYKYDLNWNYTGVSYPVGKQDIHPEGIFWDGVNWWMVGSQNDSVYKYTD
;
A
#
# COMPACT_ATOMS: atom_id res chain seq x y z
N MET A 1 35.76 -0.75 33.06
CA MET A 1 35.67 0.73 33.12
C MET A 1 36.49 1.28 31.96
N VAL A 2 35.88 1.64 30.82
CA VAL A 2 35.28 2.95 30.48
C VAL A 2 36.29 3.90 29.78
N ARG A 3 36.00 4.16 28.48
CA ARG A 3 36.27 5.36 27.63
C ARG A 3 37.71 5.63 27.16
N SER A 4 37.98 6.17 25.97
CA SER A 4 37.13 6.73 24.90
C SER A 4 37.79 6.62 23.53
N SER A 5 37.00 6.28 22.51
CA SER A 5 37.29 6.45 21.09
C SER A 5 37.07 7.92 20.68
N HIS A 6 38.12 8.60 20.24
CA HIS A 6 38.05 9.86 19.50
C HIS A 6 39.22 9.89 18.51
N GLN A 7 38.98 9.43 17.28
CA GLN A 7 39.62 9.91 16.05
C GLN A 7 39.20 9.04 14.87
N ARG A 8 38.40 9.64 13.97
CA ARG A 8 38.17 9.33 12.55
C ARG A 8 36.70 9.62 12.18
N ARG A 9 36.39 10.91 12.07
CA ARG A 9 35.24 11.40 11.29
C ARG A 9 35.72 12.58 10.45
N ASP A 10 36.64 12.30 9.53
CA ASP A 10 37.01 13.21 8.44
C ASP A 10 37.51 12.36 7.28
N LYS A 11 36.64 12.18 6.28
CA LYS A 11 36.95 11.89 4.87
C LYS A 11 35.65 11.53 4.19
N TYR A 12 35.03 12.51 3.54
CA TYR A 12 34.57 12.46 2.15
C TYR A 12 34.05 13.86 1.79
N GLU A 13 34.94 14.86 1.90
CA GLU A 13 34.76 16.14 1.22
C GLU A 13 35.03 15.90 -0.27
N ALA A 14 33.98 15.95 -1.08
CA ALA A 14 34.13 15.99 -2.53
C ALA A 14 34.75 17.34 -2.92
N LYS A 15 36.05 17.31 -3.24
CA LYS A 15 36.73 18.40 -3.96
C LYS A 15 36.05 18.60 -5.30
N ILE A 16 35.28 19.68 -5.46
CA ILE A 16 34.89 20.22 -6.75
C ILE A 16 35.17 21.72 -6.74
N ASP A 17 35.86 22.14 -7.79
CA ASP A 17 36.50 23.42 -8.06
C ASP A 17 35.82 24.68 -7.48
N GLY A 18 36.60 25.43 -6.70
CA GLY A 18 36.20 26.68 -6.05
C GLY A 18 36.09 27.87 -7.01
N ARG A 19 35.11 27.85 -7.92
CA ARG A 19 34.72 29.03 -8.71
C ARG A 19 33.23 29.37 -8.55
N ILE A 20 32.98 30.40 -7.74
CA ILE A 20 31.86 31.35 -7.83
C ILE A 20 30.47 30.68 -8.03
N ILE A 21 29.98 29.93 -7.04
CA ILE A 21 28.63 29.34 -7.09
C ILE A 21 27.62 30.15 -6.25
N GLY A 22 28.06 30.77 -5.15
CA GLY A 22 27.21 31.63 -4.31
C GLY A 22 26.68 32.88 -5.03
N GLN A 23 27.45 33.43 -5.97
CA GLN A 23 27.02 34.60 -6.76
C GLN A 23 25.92 34.23 -7.75
N LYS A 24 26.01 33.06 -8.41
CA LYS A 24 24.99 32.58 -9.36
C LYS A 24 23.63 32.37 -8.70
N TYR A 25 23.58 31.93 -7.45
CA TYR A 25 22.32 31.73 -6.72
C TYR A 25 21.59 33.06 -6.45
N GLU A 26 22.31 34.06 -5.95
CA GLU A 26 21.75 35.40 -5.71
C GLU A 26 21.47 36.17 -7.01
N ASP A 27 22.26 35.94 -8.06
CA ASP A 27 21.98 36.48 -9.40
C ASP A 27 20.74 35.84 -10.02
N THR A 28 20.46 34.56 -9.74
CA THR A 28 19.22 33.88 -10.17
C THR A 28 18.00 34.44 -9.45
N LYS A 29 18.10 34.79 -8.15
CA LYS A 29 17.05 35.52 -7.41
C LYS A 29 16.81 36.95 -7.93
N LYS A 30 17.87 37.65 -8.36
CA LYS A 30 17.73 39.00 -8.93
C LYS A 30 17.14 38.99 -10.34
N LEU A 31 17.46 37.99 -11.15
CA LEU A 31 16.89 37.78 -12.49
C LEU A 31 15.44 37.22 -12.42
N ALA A 32 15.13 36.47 -11.36
CA ALA A 32 13.80 35.95 -11.02
C ALA A 32 12.76 37.06 -10.79
N ALA A 33 13.16 38.17 -10.17
CA ALA A 33 12.26 39.29 -9.89
C ALA A 33 11.75 40.01 -11.16
N THR A 34 12.36 39.76 -12.34
CA THR A 34 12.06 40.48 -13.59
C THR A 34 11.37 39.64 -14.67
N LYS A 35 11.16 38.32 -14.50
CA LYS A 35 10.53 37.44 -15.51
C LYS A 35 9.28 36.72 -14.97
N GLN A 36 8.11 37.34 -15.09
CA GLN A 36 6.82 36.82 -14.61
C GLN A 36 6.15 35.79 -15.56
N GLY A 37 6.88 34.78 -16.04
CA GLY A 37 6.34 33.73 -16.92
C GLY A 37 5.80 32.50 -16.16
N PRO A 38 4.88 31.70 -16.73
CA PRO A 38 4.35 30.47 -16.10
C PRO A 38 5.42 29.43 -15.76
N VAL A 39 6.46 29.32 -16.60
CA VAL A 39 7.61 28.43 -16.40
C VAL A 39 8.40 28.82 -15.16
N PHE A 40 8.59 30.12 -14.95
CA PHE A 40 9.33 30.66 -13.81
C PHE A 40 8.59 30.41 -12.49
N LYS A 41 7.26 30.66 -12.46
CA LYS A 41 6.42 30.37 -11.29
C LYS A 41 6.50 28.90 -10.86
N ARG A 42 6.46 27.98 -11.83
CA ARG A 42 6.53 26.54 -11.56
C ARG A 42 7.90 26.10 -11.04
N GLN A 43 8.98 26.72 -11.51
CA GLN A 43 10.33 26.42 -11.00
C GLN A 43 10.49 26.86 -9.54
N VAL A 44 9.99 28.05 -9.18
CA VAL A 44 9.97 28.53 -7.79
C VAL A 44 9.18 27.58 -6.88
N GLU A 45 8.02 27.11 -7.35
CA GLU A 45 7.20 26.16 -6.58
C GLU A 45 7.93 24.83 -6.33
N ILE A 46 8.66 24.30 -7.33
CA ILE A 46 9.48 23.10 -7.16
C ILE A 46 10.56 23.34 -6.11
N GLU A 47 11.27 24.47 -6.19
CA GLU A 47 12.34 24.81 -5.26
C GLU A 47 11.85 24.94 -3.81
N GLU A 48 10.70 25.59 -3.60
CA GLU A 48 10.09 25.72 -2.27
C GLU A 48 9.70 24.37 -1.68
N LYS A 49 9.08 23.50 -2.48
CA LYS A 49 8.70 22.15 -2.05
C LYS A 49 9.92 21.27 -1.77
N VAL A 50 10.98 21.35 -2.58
CA VAL A 50 12.23 20.61 -2.31
C VAL A 50 12.88 21.08 -1.01
N LYS A 51 12.85 22.39 -0.70
CA LYS A 51 13.35 22.91 0.58
C LYS A 51 12.62 22.32 1.79
N VAL A 52 11.31 22.17 1.68
CA VAL A 52 10.49 21.55 2.74
C VAL A 52 10.83 20.06 2.87
N ILE A 53 10.97 19.33 1.75
CA ILE A 53 11.30 17.90 1.77
C ILE A 53 12.71 17.66 2.32
N CYS A 54 13.67 18.51 1.95
CA CYS A 54 15.08 18.39 2.33
C CYS A 54 15.44 19.29 3.53
N GLU A 55 14.52 19.50 4.46
CA GLU A 55 14.80 20.31 5.66
C GLU A 55 15.99 19.72 6.44
N GLY A 56 16.88 20.59 6.92
CA GLY A 56 18.10 20.18 7.64
C GLY A 56 19.26 19.69 6.76
N VAL A 57 19.08 19.61 5.44
CA VAL A 57 20.16 19.30 4.49
C VAL A 57 21.06 20.52 4.27
N SER A 58 22.37 20.30 4.11
CA SER A 58 23.31 21.40 3.83
C SER A 58 22.93 22.17 2.57
N SER A 59 23.23 23.46 2.53
CA SER A 59 22.89 24.32 1.38
C SER A 59 23.46 23.79 0.06
N ILE A 60 24.66 23.20 0.09
CA ILE A 60 25.30 22.58 -1.08
C ILE A 60 24.48 21.39 -1.59
N LEU A 61 24.07 20.49 -0.70
CA LEU A 61 23.27 19.32 -1.07
C LEU A 61 21.86 19.71 -1.52
N LEU A 62 21.26 20.71 -0.89
CA LEU A 62 19.95 21.23 -1.28
C LEU A 62 19.93 21.70 -2.75
N HIS A 63 21.00 22.34 -3.23
CA HIS A 63 21.10 22.72 -4.65
C HIS A 63 21.04 21.51 -5.58
N TYR A 64 21.72 20.42 -5.22
CA TYR A 64 21.69 19.20 -6.02
C TYR A 64 20.30 18.52 -6.03
N TYR A 65 19.56 18.57 -4.92
CA TYR A 65 18.17 18.07 -4.89
C TYR A 65 17.22 18.92 -5.73
N ILE A 66 17.42 20.24 -5.73
CA ILE A 66 16.68 21.17 -6.61
C ILE A 66 16.98 20.86 -8.08
N ASP A 67 18.25 20.67 -8.44
CA ASP A 67 18.67 20.32 -9.80
C ASP A 67 18.09 18.96 -10.24
N TYR A 68 18.10 17.97 -9.34
CA TYR A 68 17.42 16.69 -9.56
C TYR A 68 15.93 16.90 -9.87
N ALA A 69 15.20 17.63 -9.02
CA ALA A 69 13.76 17.86 -9.20
C ALA A 69 13.45 18.61 -10.50
N ASN A 70 14.28 19.57 -10.87
CA ASN A 70 14.16 20.33 -12.12
C ASN A 70 14.45 19.46 -13.35
N GLU A 71 15.44 18.57 -13.29
CA GLU A 71 15.70 17.60 -14.36
C GLU A 71 14.55 16.59 -14.47
N PHE A 72 14.06 16.12 -13.33
CA PHE A 72 12.97 15.16 -13.23
C PHE A 72 11.64 15.71 -13.78
N ASN A 73 11.34 17.00 -13.53
CA ASN A 73 10.13 17.68 -14.03
C ASN A 73 10.05 17.78 -15.56
N LYS A 74 11.19 17.69 -16.27
CA LYS A 74 11.21 17.77 -17.75
C LYS A 74 10.62 16.55 -18.42
N TRP A 75 10.52 15.42 -17.72
CA TRP A 75 10.18 14.13 -18.30
C TRP A 75 8.83 13.61 -17.82
N LYS A 76 8.09 13.00 -18.75
CA LYS A 76 6.70 12.56 -18.51
C LYS A 76 6.57 11.05 -18.44
N ARG A 77 7.48 10.28 -19.04
CA ARG A 77 7.39 8.81 -19.01
C ARG A 77 8.10 8.25 -17.78
N TYR A 78 7.66 7.07 -17.38
CA TYR A 78 8.14 6.40 -16.17
C TYR A 78 9.59 5.91 -16.30
N ASP A 79 9.93 5.31 -17.44
CA ASP A 79 11.26 4.83 -17.80
C ASP A 79 12.30 5.96 -17.81
N GLU A 80 11.94 7.12 -18.37
CA GLU A 80 12.77 8.32 -18.40
C GLU A 80 13.10 8.82 -16.98
N ARG A 81 12.11 8.80 -16.08
CA ARG A 81 12.26 9.23 -14.67
C ARG A 81 13.16 8.31 -13.87
N GLU A 82 13.11 7.00 -14.12
CA GLU A 82 13.99 6.02 -13.48
C GLU A 82 15.47 6.21 -13.86
N ILE A 83 15.73 6.58 -15.11
CA ILE A 83 17.09 6.94 -15.57
C ILE A 83 17.62 8.14 -14.79
N ILE A 84 16.80 9.19 -14.62
CA ILE A 84 17.20 10.38 -13.84
C ILE A 84 17.47 10.02 -12.39
N PHE A 85 16.57 9.25 -11.76
CA PHE A 85 16.78 8.79 -10.39
C PHE A 85 18.09 8.03 -10.23
N THR A 86 18.36 7.06 -11.10
CA THR A 86 19.60 6.27 -11.08
C THR A 86 20.84 7.14 -11.29
N LYS A 87 20.78 8.10 -12.22
CA LYS A 87 21.86 9.07 -12.49
C LYS A 87 22.18 9.93 -11.28
N TRP A 88 21.18 10.42 -10.55
CA TRP A 88 21.41 11.29 -9.39
C TRP A 88 21.79 10.50 -8.13
N LYS A 89 21.26 9.28 -7.98
CA LYS A 89 21.70 8.32 -6.97
C LYS A 89 23.19 7.99 -7.12
N SER A 90 23.68 7.77 -8.34
CA SER A 90 25.09 7.46 -8.58
C SER A 90 26.04 8.63 -8.27
N ARG A 91 25.51 9.85 -8.09
CA ARG A 91 26.24 11.02 -7.59
C ARG A 91 26.33 11.08 -6.06
N GLY A 92 25.78 10.09 -5.36
CA GLY A 92 25.88 9.98 -3.90
C GLY A 92 24.83 10.79 -3.12
N LEU A 93 23.78 11.30 -3.78
CA LEU A 93 22.65 11.90 -3.06
C LEU A 93 21.89 10.82 -2.26
N ASN A 94 21.29 11.23 -1.13
CA ASN A 94 20.50 10.34 -0.30
C ASN A 94 19.33 9.81 -1.13
N ARG A 95 19.30 8.49 -1.26
CA ARG A 95 18.33 7.78 -2.08
C ARG A 95 16.90 8.08 -1.64
N ASP A 96 16.64 8.09 -0.34
CA ASP A 96 15.31 8.22 0.23
C ASP A 96 14.75 9.63 -0.01
N LEU A 97 15.60 10.66 0.12
CA LEU A 97 15.24 12.05 -0.24
C LEU A 97 14.97 12.21 -1.75
N LEU A 98 15.76 11.59 -2.63
CA LEU A 98 15.46 11.57 -4.07
C LEU A 98 14.06 10.95 -4.34
N GLY A 99 13.75 9.88 -3.62
CA GLY A 99 12.45 9.22 -3.68
C GLY A 99 11.29 10.07 -3.24
N GLU A 100 11.44 10.71 -2.09
CA GLU A 100 10.42 11.56 -1.50
C GLU A 100 10.12 12.78 -2.38
N ILE A 101 11.15 13.38 -2.98
CA ILE A 101 11.01 14.42 -4.02
C ILE A 101 10.20 13.87 -5.20
N GLY A 102 10.60 12.74 -5.77
CA GLY A 102 9.90 12.09 -6.89
C GLY A 102 8.41 11.84 -6.60
N LEU A 103 8.12 11.35 -5.40
CA LEU A 103 6.78 11.02 -4.95
C LEU A 103 5.93 12.27 -4.70
N LYS A 104 6.40 13.18 -3.83
CA LYS A 104 5.61 14.33 -3.37
C LYS A 104 5.40 15.40 -4.45
N LEU A 105 6.35 15.56 -5.38
CA LEU A 105 6.24 16.56 -6.44
C LEU A 105 5.61 16.03 -7.72
N PHE A 106 5.83 14.76 -8.05
CA PHE A 106 5.54 14.24 -9.39
C PHE A 106 4.72 12.95 -9.40
N GLY A 107 4.28 12.48 -8.22
CA GLY A 107 3.51 11.24 -8.06
C GLY A 107 4.29 10.00 -8.51
N TRP A 108 5.62 10.08 -8.58
CA TRP A 108 6.47 9.00 -9.07
C TRP A 108 7.07 8.20 -7.93
N ARG A 109 6.97 6.87 -8.00
CA ARG A 109 7.58 5.94 -7.05
C ARG A 109 8.68 5.15 -7.74
N SER A 110 9.90 5.20 -7.20
CA SER A 110 10.96 4.31 -7.65
C SER A 110 10.74 2.90 -7.09
N PRO A 111 10.86 1.84 -7.91
CA PRO A 111 10.85 0.46 -7.44
C PRO A 111 12.09 0.12 -6.59
N TYR A 112 13.14 0.95 -6.60
CA TYR A 112 14.35 0.77 -5.77
C TYR A 112 14.26 1.39 -4.38
N LEU A 113 13.22 2.18 -4.14
CA LEU A 113 12.94 2.84 -2.86
C LEU A 113 11.79 2.19 -2.12
N PHE A 114 10.81 1.73 -2.88
CA PHE A 114 9.66 1.02 -2.37
C PHE A 114 9.54 -0.36 -3.05
N PRO A 115 10.59 -1.20 -3.06
CA PRO A 115 10.33 -2.61 -3.25
C PRO A 115 9.42 -3.08 -2.12
N TRP A 116 8.64 -4.14 -2.31
CA TRP A 116 7.95 -4.79 -1.20
C TRP A 116 9.01 -5.42 -0.29
N TYR A 117 9.58 -4.64 0.61
CA TYR A 117 10.47 -5.13 1.65
C TYR A 117 9.70 -5.19 2.96
N TYR A 118 9.89 -6.30 3.66
CA TYR A 118 9.42 -6.44 5.03
C TYR A 118 10.07 -5.35 5.88
N LEU A 119 9.26 -4.58 6.63
CA LEU A 119 9.73 -3.44 7.43
C LEU A 119 10.32 -3.86 8.80
N ASP A 120 10.54 -5.16 9.02
CA ASP A 120 10.88 -5.74 10.34
C ASP A 120 9.81 -5.46 11.42
N GLU A 121 8.59 -5.12 11.01
CA GLU A 121 7.44 -4.91 11.89
C GLU A 121 6.51 -6.13 11.84
N SER A 122 6.18 -6.65 13.02
CA SER A 122 5.16 -7.69 13.18
C SER A 122 4.32 -7.41 14.42
N TYR A 123 3.04 -7.78 14.35
CA TYR A 123 2.08 -7.55 15.42
C TYR A 123 1.43 -8.88 15.81
N PRO A 124 1.78 -9.44 16.98
CA PRO A 124 1.28 -10.74 17.38
C PRO A 124 -0.19 -10.66 17.79
N VAL A 125 -1.04 -11.42 17.12
CA VAL A 125 -2.48 -11.55 17.42
C VAL A 125 -2.82 -12.84 18.19
N ILE A 126 -1.82 -13.67 18.48
CA ILE A 126 -1.97 -14.99 19.13
C ILE A 126 -2.66 -14.94 20.50
N GLY A 127 -2.64 -13.79 21.18
CA GLY A 127 -3.35 -13.59 22.44
C GLY A 127 -4.87 -13.50 22.30
N GLN A 128 -5.37 -13.26 21.08
CA GLN A 128 -6.80 -13.21 20.77
C GLN A 128 -7.24 -14.46 20.00
N ASP A 129 -6.47 -14.85 18.97
CA ASP A 129 -6.81 -16.00 18.12
C ASP A 129 -5.52 -16.61 17.55
N ASN A 130 -5.43 -17.94 17.52
CA ASN A 130 -4.28 -18.66 16.97
C ASN A 130 -4.52 -19.18 15.54
N LEU A 131 -5.70 -18.91 14.96
CA LEU A 131 -6.06 -19.17 13.57
C LEU A 131 -6.63 -17.91 12.92
N PRO A 132 -5.84 -16.83 12.77
CA PRO A 132 -6.26 -15.64 12.02
C PRO A 132 -6.42 -15.98 10.54
N MET A 133 -7.56 -15.64 9.95
CA MET A 133 -7.91 -16.02 8.58
C MET A 133 -7.92 -14.84 7.61
N GLY A 134 -8.50 -13.71 8.04
CA GLY A 134 -8.70 -12.55 7.18
C GLY A 134 -8.49 -11.24 7.93
N ILE A 135 -8.18 -10.19 7.19
CA ILE A 135 -7.93 -8.84 7.73
C ILE A 135 -8.60 -7.78 6.85
N PHE A 136 -9.05 -6.68 7.44
CA PHE A 136 -9.57 -5.52 6.74
C PHE A 136 -9.21 -4.21 7.44
N TRP A 137 -8.92 -3.16 6.67
CA TRP A 137 -8.73 -1.79 7.17
C TRP A 137 -9.96 -0.95 6.90
N ASP A 138 -10.65 -0.47 7.93
CA ASP A 138 -11.88 0.33 7.78
C ASP A 138 -11.64 1.84 7.54
N GLY A 139 -10.37 2.26 7.40
CA GLY A 139 -9.99 3.67 7.35
C GLY A 139 -9.48 4.23 8.69
N VAL A 140 -9.74 3.55 9.81
CA VAL A 140 -9.42 4.00 11.16
C VAL A 140 -8.83 2.88 12.04
N ASN A 141 -9.29 1.64 11.88
CA ASN A 141 -8.99 0.47 12.68
C ASN A 141 -8.74 -0.74 11.78
N TRP A 142 -7.89 -1.63 12.28
CA TRP A 142 -7.71 -2.96 11.71
C TRP A 142 -8.77 -3.90 12.28
N TRP A 143 -9.31 -4.74 11.42
CA TRP A 143 -10.24 -5.79 11.77
C TRP A 143 -9.66 -7.11 11.31
N MET A 144 -9.73 -8.11 12.16
CA MET A 144 -9.24 -9.45 11.87
C MET A 144 -10.32 -10.46 12.21
N VAL A 145 -10.58 -11.39 11.30
CA VAL A 145 -11.42 -12.56 11.58
C VAL A 145 -10.53 -13.74 11.95
N GLY A 146 -10.88 -14.41 13.04
CA GLY A 146 -10.19 -15.59 13.57
C GLY A 146 -11.15 -16.77 13.67
N ARG A 147 -10.63 -17.95 13.31
CA ARG A 147 -11.39 -19.20 13.23
C ARG A 147 -11.30 -20.02 14.51
N GLN A 148 -10.32 -19.81 15.38
CA GLN A 148 -10.22 -20.61 16.61
C GLN A 148 -11.42 -20.43 17.53
N PHE A 149 -11.94 -19.20 17.58
CA PHE A 149 -13.08 -18.83 18.42
C PHE A 149 -14.25 -18.23 17.63
N ASP A 150 -14.20 -18.31 16.30
CA ASP A 150 -15.19 -17.77 15.36
C ASP A 150 -15.58 -16.32 15.66
N LYS A 151 -14.57 -15.44 15.68
CA LYS A 151 -14.71 -14.05 16.12
C LYS A 151 -14.05 -13.09 15.15
N VAL A 152 -14.61 -11.89 15.13
CA VAL A 152 -13.94 -10.72 14.57
C VAL A 152 -13.41 -9.85 15.69
N TYR A 153 -12.16 -9.40 15.55
CA TYR A 153 -11.40 -8.64 16.53
C TYR A 153 -11.03 -7.28 15.95
N LYS A 154 -11.17 -6.23 16.76
CA LYS A 154 -10.82 -4.86 16.40
C LYS A 154 -9.49 -4.45 17.03
N TYR A 155 -8.62 -3.85 16.23
CA TYR A 155 -7.33 -3.31 16.61
C TYR A 155 -7.20 -1.85 16.20
N THR A 156 -6.41 -1.07 16.93
CA THR A 156 -6.10 0.31 16.54
C THR A 156 -5.26 0.36 15.26
N ALA A 157 -5.07 1.54 14.68
CA ALA A 157 -4.16 1.74 13.54
C ALA A 157 -2.74 1.19 13.75
N GLY A 158 -2.24 1.27 14.99
CA GLY A 158 -0.95 0.72 15.41
C GLY A 158 -1.04 -0.69 16.01
N TRP A 159 -2.08 -1.46 15.64
CA TRP A 159 -2.27 -2.86 16.05
C TRP A 159 -2.44 -3.11 17.55
N GLY A 160 -2.77 -2.09 18.32
CA GLY A 160 -3.14 -2.25 19.73
C GLY A 160 -4.50 -2.95 19.84
N TRP A 161 -4.57 -4.05 20.59
CA TRP A 161 -5.83 -4.71 20.91
C TRP A 161 -6.80 -3.74 21.61
N THR A 162 -8.02 -3.59 21.10
CA THR A 162 -8.99 -2.61 21.62
C THR A 162 -9.89 -3.13 22.75
N GLY A 163 -9.86 -4.43 23.03
CA GLY A 163 -10.83 -5.08 23.91
C GLY A 163 -12.14 -5.46 23.22
N ILE A 164 -12.33 -5.11 21.94
CA ILE A 164 -13.59 -5.30 21.21
C ILE A 164 -13.50 -6.50 20.27
N SER A 165 -14.36 -7.49 20.50
CA SER A 165 -14.59 -8.62 19.57
C SER A 165 -16.06 -8.92 19.41
N PHE A 166 -16.41 -9.58 18.31
CA PHE A 166 -17.76 -9.95 17.95
C PHE A 166 -17.82 -11.43 17.54
N PRO A 167 -18.68 -12.25 18.18
CA PRO A 167 -18.85 -13.64 17.78
C PRO A 167 -19.62 -13.73 16.47
N VAL A 168 -19.12 -14.53 15.55
CA VAL A 168 -19.77 -14.88 14.27
C VAL A 168 -20.04 -16.39 14.15
N GLY A 169 -19.61 -17.18 15.13
CA GLY A 169 -19.87 -18.63 15.23
C GLY A 169 -21.35 -19.01 15.33
N GLY A 170 -22.26 -18.06 15.55
CA GLY A 170 -23.69 -18.33 15.41
C GLY A 170 -24.14 -18.55 13.96
N GLN A 171 -23.34 -18.05 13.00
CA GLN A 171 -23.60 -18.13 11.57
C GLN A 171 -22.70 -19.17 10.89
N ASP A 172 -21.41 -19.22 11.22
CA ASP A 172 -20.45 -20.17 10.63
C ASP A 172 -19.28 -20.45 11.57
N TRP A 173 -18.89 -21.73 11.72
CA TRP A 173 -17.78 -22.19 12.58
C TRP A 173 -16.42 -22.24 11.86
N THR A 174 -16.36 -21.66 10.67
CA THR A 174 -15.16 -21.49 9.85
C THR A 174 -15.22 -20.14 9.12
N PRO A 175 -15.34 -19.02 9.86
CA PRO A 175 -15.33 -17.71 9.24
C PRO A 175 -13.94 -17.44 8.66
N HIS A 176 -13.89 -16.84 7.46
CA HIS A 176 -12.65 -16.80 6.68
C HIS A 176 -12.26 -15.40 6.21
N GLY A 177 -13.02 -14.82 5.30
CA GLY A 177 -12.81 -13.46 4.77
C GLY A 177 -13.82 -12.46 5.33
N ILE A 178 -13.42 -11.20 5.45
CA ILE A 178 -14.29 -10.09 5.84
C ILE A 178 -14.12 -8.88 4.94
N PHE A 179 -15.19 -8.11 4.76
CA PHE A 179 -15.17 -6.88 3.96
C PHE A 179 -16.16 -5.83 4.50
N TRP A 180 -15.80 -4.55 4.42
CA TRP A 180 -16.68 -3.42 4.74
C TRP A 180 -17.12 -2.70 3.47
N ASP A 181 -18.42 -2.68 3.20
CA ASP A 181 -18.98 -2.03 1.99
C ASP A 181 -19.21 -0.51 2.13
N GLY A 182 -18.84 0.08 3.28
CA GLY A 182 -19.15 1.47 3.63
C GLY A 182 -20.35 1.62 4.59
N VAL A 183 -21.17 0.58 4.75
CA VAL A 183 -22.41 0.59 5.54
C VAL A 183 -22.57 -0.67 6.41
N ASN A 184 -22.17 -1.83 5.90
CA ASN A 184 -22.33 -3.15 6.48
C ASN A 184 -21.03 -3.95 6.38
N TRP A 185 -20.86 -4.83 7.35
CA TRP A 185 -19.83 -5.86 7.32
C TRP A 185 -20.34 -7.08 6.59
N TRP A 186 -19.44 -7.71 5.85
CA TRP A 186 -19.67 -8.95 5.14
C TRP A 186 -18.63 -9.96 5.60
N MET A 187 -19.06 -11.18 5.84
CA MET A 187 -18.18 -12.29 6.20
C MET A 187 -18.55 -13.51 5.38
N VAL A 188 -17.54 -14.19 4.86
CA VAL A 188 -17.69 -15.46 4.16
C VAL A 188 -17.24 -16.61 5.05
N GLY A 189 -18.08 -17.66 5.11
CA GLY A 189 -17.84 -18.84 5.91
C GLY A 189 -17.81 -20.10 5.05
N ILE A 190 -16.86 -20.99 5.35
CA ILE A 190 -16.62 -22.21 4.58
C ILE A 190 -17.64 -23.30 4.92
N GLN A 191 -17.98 -23.47 6.20
CA GLN A 191 -18.72 -24.60 6.73
C GLN A 191 -20.12 -24.68 6.14
N ASN A 192 -20.78 -23.53 6.04
CA ASN A 192 -22.11 -23.42 5.45
C ASN A 192 -22.06 -22.87 4.01
N THR A 193 -20.87 -22.59 3.47
CA THR A 193 -20.66 -22.08 2.10
C THR A 193 -21.51 -20.83 1.80
N CYS A 194 -21.49 -19.88 2.73
CA CYS A 194 -22.36 -18.71 2.70
C CYS A 194 -21.60 -17.41 2.96
N VAL A 195 -22.13 -16.33 2.40
CA VAL A 195 -21.77 -14.97 2.79
C VAL A 195 -22.85 -14.40 3.69
N TYR A 196 -22.44 -13.75 4.77
CA TYR A 196 -23.26 -13.25 5.86
C TYR A 196 -23.12 -11.74 5.96
N LYS A 197 -24.25 -11.03 6.06
CA LYS A 197 -24.28 -9.59 6.24
C LYS A 197 -24.49 -9.21 7.70
N TYR A 198 -23.70 -8.26 8.18
CA TYR A 198 -23.74 -7.72 9.53
C TYR A 198 -23.85 -6.19 9.47
N THR A 199 -24.47 -5.60 10.49
CA THR A 199 -24.50 -4.15 10.68
C THR A 199 -23.10 -3.59 10.96
N ALA A 200 -22.95 -2.26 10.96
CA ALA A 200 -21.71 -1.57 11.36
C ALA A 200 -21.14 -2.01 12.72
N GLY A 201 -22.03 -2.38 13.66
CA GLY A 201 -21.69 -2.88 14.99
C GLY A 201 -21.60 -4.41 15.07
N TRP A 202 -21.42 -5.10 13.94
CA TRP A 202 -21.37 -6.58 13.85
C TRP A 202 -22.62 -7.31 14.37
N GLY A 203 -23.76 -6.63 14.48
CA GLY A 203 -25.04 -7.28 14.72
C GLY A 203 -25.49 -8.05 13.47
N TRP A 204 -25.81 -9.33 13.62
CA TRP A 204 -26.35 -10.18 12.56
C TRP A 204 -27.64 -9.59 11.98
N THR A 205 -27.72 -9.48 10.64
CA THR A 205 -28.88 -8.84 9.97
C THR A 205 -30.00 -9.81 9.61
N GLY A 206 -29.79 -11.12 9.74
CA GLY A 206 -30.71 -12.13 9.20
C GLY A 206 -30.50 -12.44 7.71
N ILE A 207 -29.53 -11.79 7.04
CA ILE A 207 -29.33 -11.92 5.59
C ILE A 207 -28.05 -12.72 5.30
N SER A 208 -28.22 -13.87 4.64
CA SER A 208 -27.14 -14.72 4.12
C SER A 208 -27.38 -15.07 2.66
N PHE A 209 -26.29 -15.32 1.93
CA PHE A 209 -26.30 -15.72 0.54
C PHE A 209 -25.49 -17.01 0.35
N PRO A 210 -26.12 -18.12 -0.07
CA PRO A 210 -25.41 -19.35 -0.36
C PRO A 210 -24.60 -19.20 -1.65
N VAL A 211 -23.33 -19.59 -1.59
CA VAL A 211 -22.38 -19.52 -2.73
C VAL A 211 -21.82 -20.91 -3.09
N GLY A 212 -22.26 -21.96 -2.39
CA GLY A 212 -21.87 -23.36 -2.65
C GLY A 212 -22.19 -23.87 -4.06
N GLY A 213 -23.02 -23.18 -4.84
CA GLY A 213 -23.25 -23.50 -6.25
C GLY A 213 -22.03 -23.24 -7.14
N GLN A 214 -21.11 -22.40 -6.71
CA GLN A 214 -19.87 -22.07 -7.43
C GLN A 214 -18.66 -22.78 -6.81
N ASP A 215 -18.53 -22.76 -5.47
CA ASP A 215 -17.42 -23.39 -4.76
C ASP A 215 -17.83 -23.77 -3.32
N ASN A 216 -17.41 -24.95 -2.85
CA ASN A 216 -17.72 -25.44 -1.49
C ASN A 216 -16.70 -25.03 -0.43
N THR A 217 -15.66 -24.28 -0.80
CA THR A 217 -14.65 -23.72 0.09
C THR A 217 -14.44 -22.23 -0.25
N PRO A 218 -15.46 -21.37 -0.08
CA PRO A 218 -15.35 -19.96 -0.39
C PRO A 218 -14.44 -19.25 0.65
N THR A 219 -13.49 -18.46 0.17
CA THR A 219 -12.51 -17.74 0.99
C THR A 219 -12.66 -16.23 0.74
N GLY A 220 -11.59 -15.47 0.47
CA GLY A 220 -11.61 -14.02 0.38
C GLY A 220 -12.76 -13.43 -0.46
N ILE A 221 -13.32 -12.32 0.03
CA ILE A 221 -14.37 -11.54 -0.65
C ILE A 221 -13.98 -10.08 -0.80
N PHE A 222 -14.49 -9.44 -1.85
CA PHE A 222 -14.22 -8.04 -2.15
C PHE A 222 -15.37 -7.37 -2.91
N TRP A 223 -15.54 -6.06 -2.76
CA TRP A 223 -16.51 -5.23 -3.50
C TRP A 223 -15.82 -4.16 -4.34
N ASP A 224 -16.01 -4.20 -5.67
CA ASP A 224 -15.38 -3.26 -6.61
C ASP A 224 -16.13 -1.93 -6.81
N GLY A 225 -17.22 -1.72 -6.07
CA GLY A 225 -18.13 -0.59 -6.27
C GLY A 225 -19.38 -0.93 -7.08
N VAL A 226 -19.39 -2.06 -7.80
CA VAL A 226 -20.46 -2.51 -8.70
C VAL A 226 -20.81 -3.99 -8.53
N ASN A 227 -19.84 -4.85 -8.24
CA ASN A 227 -19.98 -6.30 -8.13
C ASN A 227 -19.18 -6.85 -6.94
N TRP A 228 -19.70 -7.96 -6.40
CA TRP A 228 -19.03 -8.76 -5.40
C TRP A 228 -18.12 -9.77 -6.09
N TRP A 229 -17.00 -10.05 -5.45
CA TRP A 229 -16.02 -11.03 -5.89
C TRP A 229 -15.72 -11.98 -4.75
N MET A 230 -15.60 -13.27 -5.06
CA MET A 230 -15.29 -14.30 -4.09
C MET A 230 -14.28 -15.29 -4.65
N CYS A 231 -13.28 -15.63 -3.86
CA CYS A 231 -12.33 -16.69 -4.15
C CYS A 231 -12.93 -18.07 -3.83
N GLY A 232 -13.01 -18.92 -4.85
CA GLY A 232 -13.30 -20.34 -4.68
C GLY A 232 -12.02 -21.14 -4.53
N ARG A 233 -11.74 -21.54 -3.28
CA ARG A 233 -10.49 -22.24 -2.95
C ARG A 233 -10.44 -23.65 -3.55
N GLN A 234 -11.56 -24.34 -3.67
CA GLN A 234 -11.59 -25.72 -4.16
C GLN A 234 -11.43 -25.79 -5.68
N THR A 235 -11.93 -24.79 -6.40
CA THR A 235 -11.97 -24.73 -7.86
C THR A 235 -10.85 -23.88 -8.46
N ASP A 236 -9.99 -23.30 -7.63
CA ASP A 236 -8.94 -22.36 -8.02
C ASP A 236 -9.44 -21.24 -8.94
N THR A 237 -10.60 -20.68 -8.60
CA THR A 237 -11.35 -19.75 -9.46
C THR A 237 -11.90 -18.58 -8.65
N VAL A 238 -11.86 -17.37 -9.21
CA VAL A 238 -12.53 -16.20 -8.66
C VAL A 238 -13.88 -16.02 -9.35
N TYR A 239 -14.95 -15.84 -8.58
CA TYR A 239 -16.32 -15.74 -9.06
C TYR A 239 -16.88 -14.34 -8.85
N LYS A 240 -17.63 -13.84 -9.85
CA LYS A 240 -18.27 -12.53 -9.83
C LYS A 240 -19.77 -12.65 -9.56
N TYR A 241 -20.25 -11.82 -8.64
CA TYR A 241 -21.64 -11.75 -8.20
C TYR A 241 -22.18 -10.33 -8.32
N ASP A 242 -23.48 -10.20 -8.55
CA ASP A 242 -24.15 -8.89 -8.53
C ASP A 242 -24.31 -8.35 -7.10
N LEU A 243 -24.92 -7.16 -6.96
CA LEU A 243 -25.24 -6.50 -5.68
C LEU A 243 -26.00 -7.38 -4.67
N ASN A 244 -26.76 -8.36 -5.16
CA ASN A 244 -27.61 -9.25 -4.37
C ASN A 244 -27.01 -10.65 -4.24
N TRP A 245 -25.70 -10.81 -4.52
CA TRP A 245 -25.01 -12.08 -4.51
C TRP A 245 -25.57 -13.13 -5.48
N ASN A 246 -26.20 -12.71 -6.58
CA ASN A 246 -26.50 -13.64 -7.67
C ASN A 246 -25.25 -13.84 -8.52
N TYR A 247 -24.93 -15.09 -8.82
CA TYR A 247 -23.81 -15.40 -9.71
C TYR A 247 -24.05 -14.81 -11.10
N THR A 248 -23.11 -14.01 -11.60
CA THR A 248 -23.26 -13.29 -12.88
C THR A 248 -23.01 -14.15 -14.11
N GLY A 249 -22.54 -15.40 -13.93
CA GLY A 249 -22.02 -16.23 -15.02
C GLY A 249 -20.55 -15.97 -15.34
N VAL A 250 -19.92 -14.97 -14.72
CA VAL A 250 -18.52 -14.60 -14.97
C VAL A 250 -17.61 -15.15 -13.86
N SER A 251 -16.54 -15.84 -14.27
CA SER A 251 -15.49 -16.34 -13.39
C SER A 251 -14.12 -16.33 -14.06
N TYR A 252 -13.07 -16.36 -13.23
CA TYR A 252 -11.67 -16.26 -13.66
C TYR A 252 -10.86 -17.38 -13.01
N PRO A 253 -10.47 -18.42 -13.76
CA PRO A 253 -9.56 -19.44 -13.26
C PRO A 253 -8.18 -18.86 -12.97
N VAL A 254 -7.71 -19.04 -11.74
CA VAL A 254 -6.39 -18.56 -11.27
C VAL A 254 -5.41 -19.70 -10.99
N GLY A 255 -5.87 -20.96 -11.06
CA GLY A 255 -5.09 -22.18 -10.84
C GLY A 255 -3.79 -22.33 -11.64
N LYS A 256 -3.60 -21.55 -12.71
CA LYS A 256 -2.33 -21.53 -13.47
C LYS A 256 -1.23 -20.73 -12.77
N GLN A 257 -1.61 -19.74 -11.97
CA GLN A 257 -0.70 -18.86 -11.24
C GLN A 257 -0.46 -19.39 -9.83
N ASP A 258 -1.53 -19.77 -9.13
CA ASP A 258 -1.51 -20.28 -7.77
C ASP A 258 -2.76 -21.14 -7.53
N ILE A 259 -2.71 -22.03 -6.55
CA ILE A 259 -3.87 -22.84 -6.14
C ILE A 259 -4.32 -22.43 -4.73
N HIS A 260 -5.54 -22.82 -4.39
CA HIS A 260 -6.21 -22.44 -3.15
C HIS A 260 -6.20 -20.92 -2.96
N PRO A 261 -6.86 -20.13 -3.83
CA PRO A 261 -6.96 -18.69 -3.63
C PRO A 261 -7.56 -18.39 -2.24
N GLU A 262 -6.87 -17.56 -1.46
CA GLU A 262 -7.23 -17.24 -0.07
C GLU A 262 -7.68 -15.78 0.07
N GLY A 263 -7.00 -14.85 -0.61
CA GLY A 263 -7.24 -13.41 -0.51
C GLY A 263 -7.40 -12.75 -1.86
N ILE A 264 -8.26 -11.72 -1.93
CA ILE A 264 -8.48 -10.89 -3.12
C ILE A 264 -8.67 -9.42 -2.74
N PHE A 265 -8.16 -8.51 -3.57
CA PHE A 265 -8.26 -7.07 -3.37
C PHE A 265 -8.26 -6.31 -4.70
N TRP A 266 -8.96 -5.18 -4.81
CA TRP A 266 -8.87 -4.27 -5.95
C TRP A 266 -8.30 -2.91 -5.54
N ASP A 267 -7.32 -2.43 -6.31
CA ASP A 267 -6.60 -1.19 -6.02
C ASP A 267 -7.19 0.06 -6.71
N GLY A 268 -8.32 -0.07 -7.39
CA GLY A 268 -8.89 0.98 -8.24
C GLY A 268 -8.64 0.79 -9.74
N VAL A 269 -7.73 -0.10 -10.12
CA VAL A 269 -7.31 -0.33 -11.52
C VAL A 269 -7.13 -1.83 -11.82
N ASN A 270 -6.60 -2.59 -10.87
CA ASN A 270 -6.25 -4.00 -11.00
C ASN A 270 -6.75 -4.75 -9.78
N TRP A 271 -7.06 -6.03 -9.98
CA TRP A 271 -7.28 -6.95 -8.87
C TRP A 271 -6.01 -7.76 -8.58
N TRP A 272 -5.88 -8.13 -7.31
CA TRP A 272 -4.74 -8.79 -6.71
C TRP A 272 -5.22 -10.02 -5.98
N MET A 273 -4.50 -11.13 -6.11
CA MET A 273 -4.87 -12.40 -5.50
C MET A 273 -3.64 -13.09 -4.91
N VAL A 274 -3.84 -13.77 -3.79
CA VAL A 274 -2.86 -14.67 -3.16
C VAL A 274 -3.49 -16.04 -2.98
N GLY A 275 -2.74 -17.09 -3.32
CA GLY A 275 -3.09 -18.47 -3.00
C GLY A 275 -2.24 -19.01 -1.86
N SER A 276 -2.35 -20.31 -1.60
CA SER A 276 -1.65 -20.97 -0.49
C SER A 276 -0.45 -21.82 -0.93
N GLN A 277 -0.17 -21.92 -2.24
CA GLN A 277 0.87 -22.80 -2.76
C GLN A 277 2.16 -22.04 -3.07
N ASN A 278 2.03 -20.80 -3.57
CA ASN A 278 3.17 -19.98 -3.93
C ASN A 278 3.29 -18.77 -2.98
N ASP A 279 4.51 -18.43 -2.59
CA ASP A 279 4.79 -17.23 -1.79
C ASP A 279 4.83 -15.98 -2.70
N SER A 280 3.71 -15.69 -3.39
CA SER A 280 3.64 -14.63 -4.40
C SER A 280 2.26 -13.97 -4.45
N VAL A 281 2.26 -12.67 -4.74
CA VAL A 281 1.03 -11.90 -5.01
C VAL A 281 0.88 -11.75 -6.52
N TYR A 282 -0.28 -12.14 -7.03
CA TYR A 282 -0.60 -12.10 -8.47
C TYR A 282 -1.48 -10.91 -8.79
N LYS A 283 -1.11 -10.19 -9.84
CA LYS A 283 -1.81 -9.00 -10.34
C LYS A 283 -2.51 -9.33 -11.65
N TYR A 284 -3.74 -8.87 -11.78
CA TYR A 284 -4.57 -9.07 -12.97
C TYR A 284 -5.18 -7.75 -13.41
N THR A 285 -5.28 -7.57 -14.72
CA THR A 285 -6.05 -6.47 -15.31
C THR A 285 -7.51 -6.88 -15.38
N ASP A 286 -8.41 -5.90 -15.44
CA ASP A 286 -9.80 -6.12 -15.87
C ASP A 286 -9.88 -6.62 -17.33
#